data_AF-A0A7I8XBF4-F1
#
_entry.id   AF-A0A7I8XBF4-F1
#
_cell.length_a   1.000
_cell.length_b   1.000
_cell.length_c   1.000
_cell.angle_alpha   90.00
_cell.angle_beta   90.00
_cell.angle_gamma   90.00
#
_symmetry.space_group_name_H-M   'P 1'
#
loop_
_entity.id
_entity.type
_entity.pdbx_description
1 polymer ?
#
loop_
_entity_poly.entity_id
_entity_poly.type
_entity_poly.pdbx_seq_one_letter_code
_entity_poly.pdbx_strand_id
1 'polypeptide(L)'
;MSHPGSSKSTGVDWEKYQQKFDDEFVASGAKDKIVQTTRERLNNSEWADEVQNRFEEYMKEKGLKPGDLTEYQMQEICRHLRDELRRIIPSEVKQGLLSLVSDFVDGQLHKVKREILS
;
A
#
# COMPACT_ATOMS: atom_id res chain seq x y z
N MET A 1 4.61 -25.36 33.68
CA MET A 1 5.60 -25.86 32.69
C MET A 1 5.78 -24.77 31.66
N SER A 2 6.86 -24.00 31.77
CA SER A 2 7.17 -22.88 30.88
C SER A 2 8.23 -23.35 29.90
N HIS A 3 7.95 -23.28 28.59
CA HIS A 3 8.97 -23.47 27.56
C HIS A 3 9.71 -22.15 27.35
N PRO A 4 11.02 -22.05 27.62
CA PRO A 4 11.82 -20.91 27.22
C PRO A 4 12.29 -21.18 25.78
N GLY A 5 11.54 -20.65 24.81
CA GLY A 5 11.98 -20.57 23.42
C GLY A 5 13.07 -19.51 23.30
N SER A 6 14.31 -19.93 23.49
CA SER A 6 15.52 -19.16 23.21
C SER A 6 15.55 -18.76 21.73
N SER A 7 15.09 -17.56 21.41
CA SER A 7 15.32 -16.97 20.09
C SER A 7 16.73 -16.42 20.10
N LYS A 8 17.67 -17.16 19.49
CA LYS A 8 19.01 -16.67 19.18
C LYS A 8 18.83 -15.39 18.38
N SER A 9 19.16 -14.24 18.96
CA SER A 9 19.25 -13.01 18.18
C SER A 9 20.38 -13.23 17.18
N THR A 10 20.02 -13.49 15.94
CA THR A 10 20.90 -13.16 14.82
C THR A 10 21.28 -11.70 15.06
N GLY A 11 22.56 -11.37 15.23
CA GLY A 11 23.04 -9.99 15.42
C GLY A 11 22.83 -9.08 14.19
N VAL A 12 21.78 -9.37 13.43
CA VAL A 12 21.24 -8.63 12.32
C VAL A 12 20.37 -7.55 12.92
N ASP A 13 20.86 -6.32 12.80
CA ASP A 13 20.11 -5.11 13.12
C ASP A 13 19.00 -4.93 12.06
N TRP A 14 17.87 -5.60 12.29
CA TRP A 14 16.74 -5.64 11.35
C TRP A 14 16.16 -4.24 11.11
N GLU A 15 16.17 -3.38 12.12
CA GLU A 15 15.71 -1.98 12.01
C GLU A 15 16.58 -1.20 11.02
N LYS A 16 17.91 -1.36 11.11
CA LYS A 16 18.85 -0.75 10.15
C LYS A 16 18.65 -1.27 8.72
N TYR A 17 18.38 -2.56 8.54
CA TYR A 17 18.10 -3.12 7.21
C TYR A 17 16.77 -2.63 6.64
N GLN A 18 15.74 -2.54 7.48
CA GLN A 18 14.44 -2.01 7.08
C GLN A 18 14.55 -0.55 6.66
N GLN A 19 15.26 0.28 7.42
CA GLN A 19 15.50 1.69 7.05
C GLN A 19 16.28 1.80 5.73
N LYS A 20 17.37 1.02 5.55
CA LYS A 20 18.13 1.00 4.29
C LYS A 20 17.24 0.58 3.11
N PHE A 21 16.37 -0.39 3.30
CA PHE A 21 15.43 -0.83 2.29
C PHE A 21 14.43 0.27 1.92
N ASP A 22 13.84 0.95 2.91
CA ASP A 22 12.89 2.04 2.68
C ASP A 22 13.56 3.22 1.95
N ASP A 23 14.79 3.56 2.34
CA ASP A 23 15.58 4.60 1.69
C ASP A 23 15.89 4.23 0.23
N GLU A 24 16.29 2.98 -0.04
CA GLU A 24 16.54 2.48 -1.40
C GLU A 24 15.25 2.38 -2.22
N PHE A 25 14.12 2.04 -1.60
CA PHE A 25 12.81 1.99 -2.25
C PHE A 25 12.37 3.36 -2.77
N VAL A 26 12.67 4.41 -2.01
CA VAL A 26 12.45 5.80 -2.43
C VAL A 26 13.51 6.23 -3.45
N ALA A 27 14.80 6.05 -3.15
CA ALA A 27 15.90 6.55 -3.97
C ALA A 27 15.98 5.91 -5.36
N SER A 28 15.54 4.66 -5.51
CA SER A 28 15.48 3.97 -6.81
C SER A 28 14.34 4.43 -7.71
N GLY A 29 13.40 5.25 -7.21
CA GLY A 29 12.16 5.59 -7.91
C GLY A 29 11.15 4.45 -8.00
N ALA A 30 11.43 3.29 -7.38
CA ALA A 30 10.52 2.14 -7.39
C ALA A 30 9.19 2.48 -6.71
N LYS A 31 9.23 3.24 -5.61
CA LYS A 31 8.02 3.75 -4.94
C LYS A 31 7.13 4.54 -5.88
N ASP A 32 7.70 5.51 -6.61
CA ASP A 32 6.94 6.36 -7.53
C ASP A 32 6.37 5.56 -8.69
N LYS A 33 7.15 4.63 -9.25
CA LYS A 33 6.69 3.72 -10.30
C LYS A 33 5.51 2.86 -9.84
N ILE A 34 5.57 2.30 -8.63
CA ILE A 34 4.48 1.50 -8.05
C ILE A 34 3.25 2.37 -7.84
N VAL A 35 3.40 3.55 -7.24
CA VAL A 35 2.28 4.48 -7.01
C VAL A 35 1.61 4.87 -8.33
N GLN A 36 2.40 5.25 -9.33
CA GLN A 36 1.89 5.64 -10.64
C GLN A 36 1.17 4.48 -11.32
N THR A 37 1.79 3.29 -11.35
CA THR A 37 1.18 2.10 -11.96
C THR A 37 -0.09 1.68 -11.23
N THR A 38 -0.12 1.81 -9.89
CA THR A 38 -1.32 1.55 -9.07
C THR A 38 -2.44 2.50 -9.48
N ARG A 39 -2.15 3.79 -9.55
CA ARG A 39 -3.12 4.83 -9.91
C ARG A 39 -3.69 4.58 -11.30
N GLU A 40 -2.82 4.32 -12.30
CA GLU A 40 -3.25 4.02 -13.67
C GLU A 40 -4.15 2.79 -13.73
N ARG A 41 -3.79 1.70 -13.05
CA ARG A 41 -4.60 0.47 -13.04
C ARG A 41 -5.95 0.66 -12.35
N LEU A 42 -5.99 1.37 -11.23
CA LEU A 42 -7.23 1.67 -10.52
C LEU A 42 -8.14 2.57 -11.37
N ASN A 43 -7.59 3.61 -11.99
CA ASN A 43 -8.34 4.53 -12.86
C ASN A 43 -8.87 3.85 -14.13
N ASN A 44 -8.16 2.85 -14.65
CA ASN A 44 -8.56 2.09 -15.84
C ASN A 44 -9.42 0.86 -15.49
N SER A 45 -9.84 0.73 -14.23
CA SER A 45 -10.71 -0.35 -13.76
C SER A 45 -12.06 0.21 -13.30
N GLU A 46 -13.05 -0.66 -13.14
CA GLU A 46 -14.37 -0.30 -12.61
C GLU A 46 -14.32 0.20 -11.14
N TRP A 47 -13.18 0.07 -10.46
CA TRP A 47 -12.99 0.52 -9.08
C TRP A 47 -13.25 2.02 -8.89
N ALA A 48 -12.83 2.86 -9.84
CA ALA A 48 -13.02 4.31 -9.72
C ALA A 48 -14.52 4.69 -9.72
N ASP A 49 -15.29 4.03 -10.59
CA ASP A 49 -16.74 4.21 -10.68
C ASP A 49 -17.44 3.68 -9.41
N GLU A 50 -17.02 2.51 -8.90
CA GLU A 50 -17.53 1.99 -7.63
C GLU A 50 -17.21 2.91 -6.45
N VAL A 51 -16.01 3.48 -6.38
CA VAL A 51 -15.64 4.46 -5.34
C VAL A 51 -16.56 5.68 -5.40
N GLN A 52 -16.81 6.21 -6.59
CA GLN A 52 -17.71 7.34 -6.77
C GLN A 52 -19.13 7.00 -6.30
N ASN A 53 -19.66 5.85 -6.72
CA ASN A 53 -21.00 5.39 -6.31
C ASN A 53 -21.10 5.26 -4.78
N ARG A 54 -20.10 4.67 -4.12
CA ARG A 54 -20.07 4.57 -2.65
C ARG A 54 -20.01 5.92 -1.96
N PHE A 55 -19.27 6.87 -2.52
CA PHE A 55 -19.20 8.23 -2.00
C PHE A 55 -20.55 8.93 -2.09
N GLU A 56 -21.24 8.81 -3.23
CA GLU A 56 -22.57 9.37 -3.47
C GLU A 56 -23.63 8.74 -2.56
N GLU A 57 -23.62 7.41 -2.40
CA GLU A 57 -24.48 6.69 -1.47
C GLU A 57 -24.27 7.18 -0.03
N TYR A 58 -23.02 7.24 0.43
CA TYR A 58 -22.70 7.70 1.78
C TYR A 58 -23.16 9.15 2.02
N MET A 59 -22.91 10.06 1.07
CA MET A 59 -23.37 11.44 1.17
C MET A 59 -24.89 11.52 1.25
N LYS A 60 -25.61 10.76 0.41
CA LYS A 60 -27.07 10.71 0.40
C LYS A 60 -27.62 10.21 1.73
N GLU A 61 -27.04 9.15 2.29
CA GLU A 61 -27.43 8.61 3.61
C GLU A 61 -27.20 9.60 4.75
N LYS A 62 -26.14 10.42 4.66
CA LYS A 62 -25.82 11.45 5.65
C LYS A 62 -26.49 12.80 5.40
N GLY A 63 -27.26 12.95 4.32
CA GLY A 63 -27.88 14.22 3.93
C GLY A 63 -26.86 15.30 3.54
N LEU A 64 -25.67 14.89 3.09
CA LEU A 64 -24.60 15.79 2.66
C LEU A 64 -24.75 16.12 1.16
N LYS A 65 -24.27 17.31 0.77
CA LYS A 65 -24.27 17.77 -0.62
C LYS A 65 -22.82 17.97 -1.10
N PRO A 66 -22.45 17.52 -2.31
CA PRO A 66 -21.08 17.62 -2.82
C PRO A 66 -20.47 19.03 -2.80
N GLY A 67 -21.29 20.07 -3.00
CA GLY A 67 -20.84 21.47 -3.06
C GLY A 67 -20.61 22.14 -1.70
N ASP A 68 -21.06 21.52 -0.61
CA ASP A 68 -21.08 22.14 0.73
C ASP A 68 -20.14 21.42 1.72
N LEU A 69 -19.26 20.54 1.23
CA LEU A 69 -18.37 19.75 2.08
C LEU A 69 -17.16 20.57 2.54
N THR A 70 -16.98 20.64 3.85
CA THR A 70 -15.73 21.09 4.46
C THR A 70 -14.63 20.06 4.27
N GLU A 71 -13.37 20.49 4.36
CA GLU A 71 -12.21 19.58 4.35
C GLU A 71 -12.32 18.49 5.43
N TYR A 72 -12.78 18.85 6.62
CA TYR A 72 -13.00 17.91 7.71
C TYR A 72 -14.04 16.84 7.33
N GLN A 73 -15.17 17.22 6.75
CA GLN A 73 -16.19 16.27 6.31
C GLN A 73 -15.66 15.34 5.22
N MET A 74 -14.85 15.85 4.29
CA MET A 74 -14.20 15.01 3.28
C MET A 74 -13.27 13.96 3.91
N GLN A 75 -12.45 14.37 4.88
CA GLN A 75 -11.56 13.45 5.60
C GLN A 75 -12.35 12.38 6.36
N GLU A 76 -13.47 12.76 6.98
CA GLU A 76 -14.35 11.83 7.69
C GLU A 76 -14.99 10.82 6.74
N ILE A 77 -15.52 11.24 5.59
CA ILE A 77 -16.07 10.32 4.58
C ILE A 77 -15.00 9.34 4.12
N CYS A 78 -13.81 9.82 3.78
CA CYS A 78 -12.67 8.98 3.39
C CYS A 78 -12.29 7.99 4.50
N ARG A 79 -12.32 8.39 5.77
CA ARG A 79 -12.04 7.52 6.90
C ARG A 79 -13.09 6.42 7.05
N HIS A 80 -14.36 6.74 6.88
CA HIS A 80 -15.46 5.79 6.97
C HIS A 80 -15.46 4.76 5.83
N LEU A 81 -15.20 5.21 4.60
CA LEU A 81 -15.24 4.35 3.42
C LEU A 81 -13.94 3.58 3.19
N ARG A 82 -12.81 3.98 3.80
CA ARG A 82 -11.47 3.44 3.52
C ARG A 82 -11.41 1.91 3.43
N ASP A 83 -11.93 1.20 4.43
CA ASP A 83 -11.80 -0.26 4.49
C ASP A 83 -12.73 -0.96 3.51
N GLU A 84 -13.90 -0.37 3.24
CA GLU A 84 -14.81 -0.85 2.20
C GLU A 84 -14.20 -0.69 0.81
N LEU A 85 -13.70 0.51 0.49
CA LEU A 85 -13.07 0.81 -0.80
C LEU A 85 -11.84 -0.08 -1.06
N ARG A 86 -11.10 -0.46 -0.02
CA ARG A 86 -9.98 -1.42 -0.14
C ARG A 86 -10.43 -2.84 -0.50
N ARG A 87 -11.59 -3.27 -0.01
CA ARG A 87 -12.10 -4.63 -0.26
C ARG A 87 -12.48 -4.80 -1.73
N ILE A 88 -13.12 -3.80 -2.30
CA ILE A 88 -13.61 -3.81 -3.68
C ILE A 88 -12.52 -3.61 -4.74
N ILE A 89 -11.26 -3.33 -4.36
CA ILE A 89 -10.15 -3.30 -5.32
C ILE A 89 -10.09 -4.63 -6.09
N PRO A 90 -10.12 -4.61 -7.44
CA PRO A 90 -10.08 -5.80 -8.26
C PRO A 90 -8.86 -6.68 -7.98
N SER A 91 -9.04 -7.99 -8.11
CA SER A 91 -8.01 -8.97 -7.75
C SER A 91 -6.77 -8.84 -8.65
N GLU A 92 -6.99 -8.46 -9.91
CA GLU A 92 -6.01 -8.29 -10.97
C GLU A 92 -5.11 -7.09 -10.67
N VAL A 93 -5.68 -6.02 -10.09
CA VAL A 93 -4.91 -4.87 -9.61
C VAL A 93 -4.03 -5.30 -8.44
N LYS A 94 -4.58 -5.98 -7.42
CA LYS A 94 -3.82 -6.47 -6.27
C LYS A 94 -2.65 -7.37 -6.69
N GLN A 95 -2.90 -8.33 -7.59
CA GLN A 95 -1.88 -9.22 -8.13
C GLN A 95 -0.81 -8.47 -8.91
N GLY A 96 -1.20 -7.51 -9.74
CA GLY A 96 -0.25 -6.66 -10.47
C GLY A 96 0.67 -5.86 -9.54
N LEU A 97 0.13 -5.33 -8.44
CA LEU A 97 0.94 -4.63 -7.43
C LEU A 97 1.88 -5.55 -6.69
N LEU A 98 1.39 -6.74 -6.30
CA LEU A 98 2.21 -7.73 -5.63
C LEU A 98 3.40 -8.15 -6.50
N SER A 99 3.20 -8.30 -7.81
CA SER A 99 4.27 -8.58 -8.76
C SER A 99 5.33 -7.47 -8.76
N LEU A 100 4.92 -6.20 -8.86
CA LEU A 100 5.86 -5.07 -8.87
C LEU A 100 6.67 -4.94 -7.58
N VAL A 101 6.03 -5.20 -6.43
CA VAL A 101 6.71 -5.22 -5.13
C VAL A 101 7.67 -6.40 -5.05
N SER A 102 7.25 -7.58 -5.51
CA SER A 102 8.09 -8.79 -5.51
C SER A 102 9.33 -8.59 -6.39
N ASP A 103 9.18 -8.03 -7.60
CA ASP A 103 10.29 -7.73 -8.51
C ASP A 103 11.31 -6.79 -7.85
N PHE A 104 10.85 -5.79 -7.10
CA PHE A 104 11.73 -4.89 -6.37
C PHE A 104 12.46 -5.61 -5.23
N VAL A 105 11.73 -6.36 -4.40
CA VAL A 105 12.29 -7.11 -3.26
C VAL A 105 13.33 -8.12 -3.73
N ASP A 106 13.04 -8.89 -4.77
CA ASP A 106 13.96 -9.87 -5.35
C ASP A 106 15.23 -9.20 -5.87
N GLY A 107 15.09 -8.03 -6.53
CA GLY A 107 16.20 -7.19 -6.92
C GLY A 107 17.11 -6.79 -5.76
N GLN A 108 16.52 -6.40 -4.62
CA GLN A 108 17.27 -6.04 -3.42
C GLN A 108 17.93 -7.24 -2.73
N LEU A 109 17.23 -8.38 -2.64
CA LEU A 109 17.78 -9.61 -2.09
C LEU A 109 19.01 -10.08 -2.86
N HIS A 110 18.97 -9.99 -4.20
CA HIS A 110 20.13 -10.30 -5.04
C HIS A 110 21.30 -9.35 -4.81
N LYS A 111 21.05 -8.05 -4.58
CA LYS A 111 22.08 -7.07 -4.27
C LYS A 111 22.75 -7.36 -2.92
N VAL A 112 21.95 -7.58 -1.87
CA VAL A 112 22.44 -7.92 -0.52
C VAL A 112 23.24 -9.22 -0.54
N LYS A 113 22.76 -10.25 -1.25
CA LYS A 113 23.48 -11.53 -1.39
C LYS A 113 24.86 -11.34 -2.04
N ARG A 114 25.00 -10.43 -3.01
CA ARG A 114 26.31 -10.11 -3.61
C ARG A 114 27.22 -9.38 -2.62
N GLU A 115 26.71 -8.42 -1.87
CA GLU A 115 27.48 -7.67 -0.86
C GLU A 115 28.01 -8.55 0.28
N ILE A 116 27.28 -9.60 0.68
CA ILE A 116 27.70 -10.53 1.73
C ILE A 116 28.76 -11.54 1.24
N LEU A 117 28.72 -11.89 -0.05
CA LEU A 117 29.60 -12.90 -0.64
C LEU A 117 30.88 -12.32 -1.29
N SER A 118 30.98 -10.99 -1.38
CA SER A 118 32.17 -10.25 -1.83
C SER A 118 33.05 -9.84 -0.65
#